data_AF-A0AAE0RAN6-F1
#
_entry.id   AF-A0AAE0RAN6-F1
#
_cell.length_a   1.000
_cell.length_b   1.000
_cell.length_c   1.000
_cell.angle_alpha   90.00
_cell.angle_beta   90.00
_cell.angle_gamma   90.00
#
_symmetry.space_group_name_H-M   'P 1'
#
loop_
_entity.id
_entity.type
_entity.pdbx_description
1 polymer ?
#
loop_
_entity_poly.entity_id
_entity_poly.type
_entity_poly.pdbx_seq_one_letter_code
_entity_poly.pdbx_strand_id
1 'polypeptide(L)'
;MDRTIENRQEYKELQRRVKREVSKAKQKAYDELYTRLDTREGEKDLYRLARQRDRDGKDVQQVRVIKDRDGRVLTSEESVQRRWKEYFEELMNEENERGKRVEGVNSVEQKVDKIRKDEVRKALKRMKNGKAVGPDDIPVEVWKCLGEAAV
;
A
#
# COMPACT_ATOMS: atom_id res chain seq x y z
N MET A 1 34.49 -11.12 -18.62
CA MET A 1 34.34 -9.82 -17.95
C MET A 1 34.28 -10.07 -16.46
N ASP A 2 35.39 -9.85 -15.78
CA ASP A 2 35.57 -10.24 -14.38
C ASP A 2 34.85 -9.24 -13.44
N ARG A 3 34.00 -9.73 -12.54
CA ARG A 3 33.24 -8.89 -11.60
C ARG A 3 34.01 -8.76 -10.30
N THR A 4 35.11 -8.01 -10.31
CA THR A 4 35.89 -7.69 -9.11
C THR A 4 35.22 -6.61 -8.25
N ILE A 5 35.56 -6.59 -6.96
CA ILE A 5 35.02 -5.65 -5.94
C ILE A 5 35.27 -4.18 -6.35
N GLU A 6 36.37 -3.92 -7.06
CA GLU A 6 36.76 -2.62 -7.61
C GLU A 6 35.72 -2.09 -8.63
N ASN A 7 35.27 -2.93 -9.57
CA ASN A 7 34.21 -2.55 -10.53
C ASN A 7 32.91 -2.14 -9.84
N ARG A 8 32.61 -2.73 -8.67
CA ARG A 8 31.45 -2.36 -7.86
C ARG A 8 31.65 -1.04 -7.11
N GLN A 9 32.87 -0.74 -6.69
CA GLN A 9 33.20 0.54 -6.05
C GLN A 9 33.16 1.68 -7.06
N GLU A 10 33.77 1.51 -8.23
CA GLU A 10 33.72 2.48 -9.34
C GLU A 10 32.28 2.78 -9.77
N TYR A 11 31.45 1.74 -9.93
CA TYR A 11 30.03 1.90 -10.24
C TYR A 11 29.30 2.75 -9.18
N LYS A 12 29.55 2.50 -7.89
CA LYS A 12 28.94 3.28 -6.81
C LYS A 12 29.41 4.74 -6.82
N GLU A 13 30.67 5.00 -7.14
CA GLU A 13 31.20 6.35 -7.24
C GLU A 13 30.59 7.11 -8.42
N LEU A 14 30.49 6.47 -9.59
CA LEU A 14 29.81 7.02 -10.75
C LEU A 14 28.34 7.29 -10.44
N GLN A 15 27.63 6.36 -9.78
CA GLN A 15 26.25 6.56 -9.37
C GLN A 15 26.10 7.74 -8.40
N ARG A 16 27.04 7.93 -7.46
CA ARG A 16 27.07 9.10 -6.57
C ARG A 16 27.33 10.39 -7.34
N ARG A 17 28.22 10.40 -8.34
CA ARG A 17 28.47 11.56 -9.20
C ARG A 17 27.21 11.93 -9.99
N VAL A 18 26.57 10.95 -10.64
CA VAL A 18 25.31 11.15 -11.37
C VAL A 18 24.22 11.70 -10.45
N LYS A 19 24.02 11.10 -9.26
CA LYS A 19 23.04 11.61 -8.29
C LYS A 19 23.31 13.05 -7.87
N ARG A 20 24.59 13.43 -7.69
CA ARG A 20 24.98 14.81 -7.37
C ARG A 20 24.63 15.76 -8.51
N GLU A 21 24.95 15.41 -9.76
CA GLU A 21 24.63 16.25 -10.91
C GLU A 21 23.11 16.38 -11.13
N VAL A 22 22.35 15.29 -10.96
CA VAL A 22 20.88 15.34 -10.99
C VAL A 22 20.34 16.24 -9.88
N SER A 23 20.90 16.16 -8.66
CA SER A 23 20.50 17.03 -7.56
C SER A 23 20.77 18.50 -7.86
N LYS A 24 21.93 18.83 -8.43
CA LYS A 24 22.27 20.21 -8.84
C LYS A 24 21.32 20.71 -9.93
N ALA A 25 21.04 19.89 -10.95
CA ALA A 25 20.12 20.26 -12.02
C ALA A 25 18.70 20.50 -11.49
N LYS A 26 18.22 19.65 -10.58
CA LYS A 26 16.93 19.86 -9.89
C LYS A 26 16.92 21.15 -9.08
N GLN A 27 17.97 21.40 -8.29
CA GLN A 27 18.06 22.62 -7.49
C GLN A 27 17.99 23.86 -8.39
N LYS A 28 18.79 23.89 -9.47
CA LYS A 28 18.79 24.98 -10.43
C LYS A 28 17.39 25.21 -11.03
N ALA A 29 16.69 24.14 -11.42
CA ALA A 29 15.34 24.24 -11.95
C ALA A 29 14.34 24.79 -10.92
N TYR A 30 14.48 24.44 -9.63
CA TYR A 30 13.67 25.02 -8.57
C TYR A 30 13.99 26.50 -8.34
N ASP A 31 15.27 26.88 -8.32
CA ASP A 31 15.68 28.28 -8.15
C ASP A 31 15.14 29.16 -9.31
N GLU A 32 15.20 28.68 -10.55
CA GLU A 32 14.60 29.33 -11.72
C GLU A 32 13.06 29.41 -11.63
N LEU A 33 12.42 28.39 -11.06
CA LEU A 33 10.98 28.43 -10.80
C LEU A 33 10.65 29.51 -9.76
N TYR A 34 11.33 29.54 -8.62
CA TYR A 34 11.06 30.50 -7.55
C TYR A 34 11.29 31.94 -7.99
N THR A 35 12.38 32.21 -8.69
CA THR A 35 12.64 33.55 -9.25
C THR A 35 11.54 33.99 -10.21
N ARG A 36 10.98 33.07 -11.01
CA ARG A 36 9.82 33.37 -11.88
C ARG A 36 8.54 33.61 -11.08
N LEU A 37 8.29 32.89 -9.99
CA LEU A 37 7.10 33.06 -9.15
C LEU A 37 7.05 34.45 -8.48
N ASP A 38 8.20 35.09 -8.23
CA ASP A 38 8.30 36.46 -7.71
C ASP A 38 7.98 37.54 -8.75
N THR A 39 7.77 37.16 -10.02
CA THR A 39 7.38 38.08 -11.09
C THR A 39 5.87 38.09 -11.30
N ARG A 40 5.35 39.18 -11.90
CA ARG A 40 3.93 39.28 -12.28
C ARG A 40 3.49 38.21 -13.30
N GLU A 41 4.42 37.71 -14.11
CA GLU A 41 4.15 36.61 -15.05
C GLU A 41 4.02 35.26 -14.34
N GLY A 42 4.70 35.09 -13.20
CA GLY A 42 4.66 33.90 -12.35
C GLY A 42 3.38 33.73 -11.54
N GLU A 43 2.54 34.76 -11.43
CA GLU A 43 1.25 34.70 -10.71
C GLU A 43 0.35 33.58 -11.24
N LYS A 44 0.28 33.40 -12.56
CA LYS A 44 -0.48 32.29 -13.18
C LYS A 44 0.08 30.91 -12.81
N ASP A 45 1.39 30.82 -12.62
CA ASP A 45 2.06 29.57 -12.24
C ASP A 45 1.80 29.25 -10.76
N LEU A 46 1.74 30.25 -9.88
CA LEU A 46 1.32 30.08 -8.47
C LEU A 46 -0.09 29.50 -8.38
N TYR A 47 -1.07 30.07 -9.10
CA TYR A 47 -2.43 29.54 -9.11
C TYR A 47 -2.49 28.10 -9.67
N ARG A 48 -1.69 27.79 -10.69
CA ARG A 48 -1.59 26.43 -11.24
C ARG A 48 -1.02 25.44 -10.22
N LEU A 49 0.06 25.82 -9.54
CA LEU A 49 0.70 25.01 -8.48
C LEU A 49 -0.25 24.78 -7.30
N ALA A 50 -0.96 25.82 -6.85
CA ALA A 50 -1.94 25.71 -5.77
C ALA A 50 -3.08 24.74 -6.15
N ARG A 51 -3.66 24.87 -7.36
CA ARG A 51 -4.69 23.94 -7.85
C ARG A 51 -4.17 22.51 -8.01
N GLN A 52 -2.92 22.33 -8.41
CA GLN A 52 -2.32 21.00 -8.50
C GLN A 52 -2.23 20.35 -7.11
N ARG A 53 -1.75 21.08 -6.10
CA ARG A 53 -1.64 20.58 -4.72
C ARG A 53 -3.01 20.26 -4.12
N ASP A 54 -4.01 21.09 -4.36
CA ASP A 54 -5.40 20.83 -3.95
C ASP A 54 -5.94 19.53 -4.56
N ARG A 55 -5.66 19.27 -5.85
CA ARG A 55 -6.06 18.02 -6.51
C ARG A 55 -5.29 16.81 -5.98
N ASP A 56 -3.99 16.93 -5.78
CA ASP A 56 -3.15 15.84 -5.28
C ASP A 56 -3.51 15.46 -3.83
N GLY A 57 -4.06 16.40 -3.05
CA GLY A 57 -4.54 16.17 -1.68
C GLY A 57 -5.95 15.60 -1.57
N LYS A 58 -6.70 15.44 -2.68
CA LYS A 58 -8.04 14.85 -2.68
C LYS A 58 -7.94 13.34 -2.87
N ASP A 59 -8.54 12.59 -1.94
CA ASP A 59 -8.64 11.11 -2.00
C ASP A 59 -9.37 10.62 -3.26
N VAL A 60 -10.27 11.46 -3.80
CA VAL A 60 -11.04 11.19 -5.01
C VAL A 60 -10.81 12.34 -6.00
N GLN A 61 -9.92 12.12 -6.97
CA GLN A 61 -9.59 13.12 -8.00
C GLN A 61 -10.61 13.20 -9.14
N GLN A 62 -11.40 12.13 -9.34
CA GLN A 62 -12.50 12.08 -10.29
C GLN A 62 -13.70 11.36 -9.66
N VAL A 63 -14.88 11.95 -9.81
CA VAL A 63 -16.15 11.25 -9.55
C VAL A 63 -16.16 10.01 -10.44
N ARG A 64 -16.13 8.83 -9.81
CA ARG A 64 -16.13 7.56 -10.53
C ARG A 64 -17.43 7.48 -11.31
N VAL A 65 -17.29 7.37 -12.62
CA VAL A 65 -18.38 7.05 -13.52
C VAL A 65 -18.98 5.71 -13.07
N ILE A 66 -20.21 5.72 -12.54
CA ILE A 66 -20.90 4.51 -12.08
C ILE A 66 -22.20 4.34 -12.85
N LYS A 67 -22.67 3.10 -12.98
CA LYS A 67 -23.94 2.82 -13.63
C LYS A 67 -25.09 2.87 -12.61
N ASP A 68 -26.22 3.42 -13.03
CA ASP A 68 -27.47 3.27 -12.31
C ASP A 68 -28.04 1.85 -12.45
N ARG A 69 -29.21 1.60 -11.86
CA ARG A 69 -29.89 0.29 -11.92
C ARG A 69 -30.26 -0.12 -13.34
N ASP A 70 -30.58 0.85 -14.19
CA ASP A 70 -30.95 0.65 -15.59
C ASP A 70 -29.72 0.54 -16.50
N GLY A 71 -28.51 0.52 -15.93
CA GLY A 71 -27.25 0.40 -16.65
C GLY A 71 -26.77 1.70 -17.32
N ARG A 72 -27.44 2.84 -17.08
CA ARG A 72 -27.06 4.15 -17.61
C ARG A 72 -25.90 4.73 -16.81
N VAL A 73 -25.04 5.44 -17.51
CA VAL A 73 -23.80 5.95 -16.95
C VAL A 73 -24.05 7.30 -16.24
N LEU A 74 -23.77 7.35 -14.95
CA LEU A 74 -23.83 8.55 -14.12
C LEU A 74 -22.46 9.22 -14.04
N THR A 75 -22.43 10.53 -14.30
CA THR A 75 -21.19 11.33 -14.36
C THR A 75 -21.19 12.52 -13.40
N SER A 76 -22.34 12.95 -12.88
CA SER A 76 -22.43 14.05 -11.91
C SER A 76 -22.21 13.55 -10.48
N GLU A 77 -21.51 14.35 -9.67
CA GLU A 77 -21.17 14.00 -8.29
C GLU A 77 -22.40 13.64 -7.45
N GLU A 78 -23.45 14.47 -7.50
CA GLU A 78 -24.69 14.25 -6.76
C GLU A 78 -25.37 12.92 -7.13
N SER A 79 -25.43 12.60 -8.42
CA SER A 79 -26.05 11.36 -8.90
C SER A 79 -25.23 10.14 -8.51
N VAL A 80 -23.89 10.25 -8.55
CA VAL A 80 -22.99 9.19 -8.12
C VAL A 80 -23.12 8.94 -6.62
N GLN A 81 -23.14 9.99 -5.79
CA GLN A 81 -23.34 9.86 -4.35
C GLN A 81 -24.70 9.25 -4.01
N ARG A 82 -25.77 9.66 -4.70
CA ARG A 82 -27.12 9.10 -4.52
C ARG A 82 -27.18 7.62 -4.86
N ARG A 83 -26.60 7.23 -6.00
CA ARG A 83 -26.54 5.82 -6.41
C ARG A 83 -25.70 4.96 -5.47
N TRP A 84 -24.63 5.52 -4.89
CA TRP A 84 -23.84 4.87 -3.82
C TRP A 84 -24.67 4.65 -2.56
N LYS A 85 -25.42 5.66 -2.12
CA LYS A 85 -26.33 5.55 -0.97
C LYS A 85 -27.36 4.44 -1.20
N GLU A 86 -28.05 4.47 -2.34
CA GLU A 86 -29.04 3.45 -2.71
C GLU A 86 -28.43 2.04 -2.72
N TYR A 87 -27.23 1.87 -3.30
CA TYR A 87 -26.54 0.57 -3.34
C TYR A 87 -26.29 0.00 -1.94
N PHE A 88 -25.79 0.83 -1.02
CA PHE A 88 -25.46 0.37 0.33
C PHE A 88 -26.70 0.19 1.20
N GLU A 89 -27.74 1.02 1.02
CA GLU A 89 -29.02 0.81 1.69
C GLU A 89 -29.63 -0.54 1.30
N GLU A 90 -29.57 -0.95 0.04
CA GLU A 90 -29.99 -2.29 -0.36
C GLU A 90 -29.07 -3.38 0.20
N LEU A 91 -27.77 -3.26 -0.04
CA LEU A 91 -26.80 -4.28 0.36
C LEU A 91 -26.82 -4.58 1.87
N MET A 92 -27.03 -3.54 2.69
CA MET A 92 -26.98 -3.65 4.16
C MET A 92 -28.32 -4.04 4.78
N ASN A 93 -29.45 -3.77 4.12
CA ASN A 93 -30.78 -4.05 4.66
C ASN A 93 -31.47 -5.26 4.00
N GLU A 94 -30.96 -5.75 2.86
CA GLU A 94 -31.35 -7.06 2.35
C GLU A 94 -30.79 -8.15 3.26
N GLU A 95 -31.70 -8.94 3.84
CA GLU A 95 -31.38 -10.14 4.58
C GLU A 95 -30.76 -11.15 3.60
N ASN A 96 -29.45 -11.07 3.42
CA ASN A 96 -28.72 -12.01 2.58
C ASN A 96 -29.00 -13.43 3.11
N GLU A 97 -29.20 -14.42 2.23
CA GLU A 97 -29.28 -15.86 2.57
C GLU A 97 -27.96 -16.42 3.16
N ARG A 98 -27.16 -15.61 3.85
CA ARG A 98 -25.98 -16.04 4.63
C ARG A 98 -26.33 -17.09 5.69
N GLY A 99 -27.63 -17.29 5.97
CA GLY A 99 -28.16 -18.40 6.76
C GLY A 99 -27.97 -19.79 6.14
N LYS A 100 -27.74 -19.91 4.83
CA LYS A 100 -27.26 -21.16 4.22
C LYS A 100 -25.75 -21.29 4.35
N ARG A 101 -25.22 -21.22 5.58
CA ARG A 101 -24.05 -22.06 5.86
C ARG A 101 -24.56 -23.48 5.65
N VAL A 102 -23.95 -24.19 4.71
CA VAL A 102 -24.28 -25.58 4.40
C VAL A 102 -24.23 -26.38 5.72
N GLU A 103 -25.39 -26.60 6.34
CA GLU A 103 -25.56 -27.59 7.38
C GLU A 103 -25.36 -28.94 6.69
N GLY A 104 -24.16 -29.49 6.82
CA GLY A 104 -23.75 -30.66 6.05
C GLY A 104 -22.35 -30.58 5.45
N VAL A 105 -21.50 -29.62 5.83
CA VAL A 105 -20.06 -29.90 5.74
C VAL A 105 -19.79 -31.03 6.72
N ASN A 106 -19.65 -32.25 6.19
CA ASN A 106 -19.07 -33.37 6.94
C ASN A 106 -17.78 -32.83 7.54
N SER A 107 -17.77 -32.63 8.87
CA SER A 107 -16.51 -32.37 9.56
C SER A 107 -15.66 -33.59 9.26
N VAL A 108 -14.70 -33.45 8.36
CA VAL A 108 -13.73 -34.50 8.12
C VAL A 108 -12.99 -34.58 9.43
N GLU A 109 -13.32 -35.57 10.26
CA GLU A 109 -12.52 -35.95 11.43
C GLU A 109 -11.20 -36.49 10.91
N GLN A 110 -10.38 -35.58 10.39
CA GLN A 110 -9.03 -35.86 10.02
C GLN A 110 -8.31 -36.07 11.34
N LYS A 111 -7.85 -37.30 11.57
CA LYS A 111 -6.90 -37.59 12.63
C LYS A 111 -5.64 -36.80 12.30
N VAL A 112 -5.50 -35.61 12.87
CA VAL A 112 -4.29 -34.80 12.79
C VAL A 112 -3.30 -35.41 13.78
N ASP A 113 -2.11 -35.74 13.29
CA ASP A 113 -1.03 -36.21 14.15
C ASP A 113 -0.66 -35.14 15.19
N LYS A 114 -0.17 -35.58 16.36
CA LYS A 114 0.33 -34.65 17.38
C LYS A 114 1.51 -33.86 16.82
N ILE A 115 1.50 -32.55 17.03
CA ILE A 115 2.60 -31.65 16.67
C ILE A 115 3.89 -32.18 17.27
N ARG A 116 4.90 -32.39 16.43
CA ARG A 116 6.22 -32.88 16.84
C ARG A 116 7.15 -31.72 17.16
N LYS A 117 8.05 -31.92 18.12
CA LYS A 117 9.09 -30.93 18.48
C LYS A 117 9.93 -30.48 17.28
N ASP A 118 10.23 -31.38 16.34
CA ASP A 118 10.98 -31.04 15.12
C ASP A 118 10.22 -30.10 14.18
N GLU A 119 8.90 -30.19 14.14
CA GLU A 119 8.05 -29.30 13.35
C GLU A 119 8.08 -27.90 13.93
N VAL A 120 7.96 -27.78 15.25
CA VAL A 120 8.07 -26.50 15.98
C VAL A 120 9.45 -25.87 15.76
N ARG A 121 10.52 -26.67 15.89
CA ARG A 121 11.90 -26.22 15.64
C ARG A 121 12.10 -25.74 14.20
N LYS A 122 11.51 -26.42 13.22
CA LYS A 122 11.56 -26.02 11.80
C LYS A 122 10.74 -24.77 11.54
N ALA A 123 9.58 -24.62 12.17
CA ALA A 123 8.74 -23.44 12.07
C ALA A 123 9.47 -22.20 12.61
N LEU A 124 10.00 -22.26 13.84
CA LEU A 124 10.76 -21.16 14.45
C LEU A 124 11.96 -20.72 13.60
N LYS A 125 12.71 -21.67 13.01
CA LYS A 125 13.81 -21.35 12.08
C LYS A 125 13.35 -20.62 10.82
N ARG A 126 12.15 -20.90 10.31
CA ARG A 126 11.62 -20.27 9.08
C ARG A 126 11.05 -18.88 9.30
N MET A 127 10.66 -18.52 10.52
CA MET A 127 10.10 -17.19 10.80
C MET A 127 11.15 -16.09 10.56
N LYS A 128 10.74 -14.94 10.04
CA LYS A 128 11.63 -13.81 9.73
C LYS A 128 11.62 -12.80 10.87
N ASN A 129 12.78 -12.26 11.21
CA ASN A 129 12.92 -11.18 12.19
C ASN A 129 12.36 -9.85 11.67
N GLY A 130 12.01 -8.94 12.57
CA GLY A 130 11.52 -7.59 12.25
C GLY A 130 10.13 -7.57 11.60
N LYS A 131 9.28 -8.53 11.95
CA LYS A 131 7.86 -8.54 11.56
C LYS A 131 7.03 -7.74 12.55
N ALA A 132 5.95 -7.15 12.05
CA ALA A 132 4.98 -6.48 12.91
C ALA A 132 4.40 -7.48 13.92
N VAL A 133 4.27 -7.03 15.16
CA VAL A 133 3.69 -7.79 16.27
C VAL A 133 2.18 -7.91 16.12
N GLY A 134 1.63 -8.99 16.64
CA GLY A 134 0.19 -9.21 16.70
C GLY A 134 -0.45 -8.49 17.90
N PRO A 135 -1.73 -8.74 18.18
CA PRO A 135 -2.42 -8.21 19.36
C PRO A 135 -1.83 -8.65 20.70
N ASP A 136 -0.98 -9.68 20.69
CA ASP A 136 -0.22 -10.16 21.85
C ASP A 136 1.02 -9.31 22.17
N ASP A 137 1.44 -8.44 21.24
CA ASP A 137 2.60 -7.56 21.34
C ASP A 137 3.94 -8.32 21.54
N ILE A 138 3.99 -9.60 21.15
CA ILE A 138 5.18 -10.45 21.32
C ILE A 138 5.94 -10.57 19.98
N PRO A 139 7.19 -10.08 19.90
CA PRO A 139 8.00 -10.23 18.70
C PRO A 139 8.56 -11.65 18.55
N VAL A 140 8.76 -12.08 17.30
CA VAL A 140 9.27 -13.42 16.97
C VAL A 140 10.64 -13.73 17.58
N GLU A 141 11.44 -12.68 17.81
CA GLU A 141 12.75 -12.75 18.42
C GLU A 141 12.67 -13.38 19.81
N VAL A 142 11.61 -13.11 20.59
CA VAL A 142 11.40 -13.71 21.92
C VAL A 142 11.30 -15.23 21.80
N TRP A 143 10.48 -15.72 20.87
CA TRP A 143 10.31 -17.16 20.63
C TRP A 143 11.60 -17.84 20.17
N LYS A 144 12.45 -17.14 19.41
CA LYS A 144 13.75 -17.67 18.98
C LYS A 144 14.80 -17.69 20.10
N CYS A 145 14.75 -16.74 21.02
CA CYS A 145 15.68 -16.66 22.16
C CYS A 145 15.41 -17.72 23.23
N LEU A 146 14.17 -18.20 23.35
CA LEU A 146 13.78 -19.21 24.35
C LEU A 146 14.34 -20.62 24.08
N GLY A 147 14.93 -20.87 22.91
CA GLY A 147 15.59 -22.15 22.60
C GLY A 147 14.65 -23.35 22.76
N GLU A 148 15.05 -24.35 23.54
CA GLU A 148 14.22 -25.55 23.80
C GLU A 148 12.97 -25.25 24.64
N ALA A 149 12.90 -24.13 25.37
CA ALA A 149 11.69 -23.75 26.09
C ALA A 149 10.55 -23.32 25.13
N ALA A 150 10.86 -23.03 23.86
CA ALA A 150 9.88 -22.71 22.83
C ALA A 150 9.43 -23.95 22.00
N VAL A 151 9.92 -25.16 22.33
CA VAL A 151 9.71 -26.41 21.54
C VAL A 151 9.10 -27.52 22.38
#